data_AF-K3WVK5-F1
#
_entry.id   AF-K3WVK5-F1
#
_cell.length_a   1.000
_cell.length_b   1.000
_cell.length_c   1.000
_cell.angle_alpha   90.00
_cell.angle_beta   90.00
_cell.angle_gamma   90.00
#
_symmetry.space_group_name_H-M   'P 1'
#
loop_
_entity.id
_entity.type
_entity.pdbx_description
1 polymer ?
#
loop_
_entity_poly.entity_id
_entity_poly.type
_entity_poly.pdbx_seq_one_letter_code
_entity_poly.pdbx_strand_id
1 'polypeptide(L)'
;MRCIIDDGSAQAELFLENDVAWELLACSAGSKRRFEDMISSNTSELSYFTGQSATSLFPSSRAKDDEYYQNEFRSMIMHAMQSLRQVVVFGQRFYTSPHKHQQNGNRGAPEREVVSVLTFGKDIQITTKTVANAHLEARRVDPLHVKSELRQRLASLLKNRPPPSS
;
A
#
# COMPACT_ATOMS: atom_id res chain seq x y z
N MET A 1 -3.88 -5.09 -2.59
CA MET A 1 -2.63 -4.30 -2.75
C MET A 1 -2.07 -3.98 -1.37
N ARG A 2 -0.74 -3.94 -1.22
CA ARG A 2 -0.06 -3.46 -0.02
C ARG A 2 0.91 -2.34 -0.40
N CYS A 3 0.92 -1.24 0.33
CA CYS A 3 1.85 -0.14 0.10
C CYS A 3 2.22 0.53 1.43
N ILE A 4 3.28 1.35 1.40
CA ILE A 4 3.65 2.21 2.53
C ILE A 4 3.13 3.61 2.22
N ILE A 5 2.44 4.21 3.20
CA ILE A 5 2.05 5.61 3.17
C ILE A 5 2.87 6.38 4.20
N ASP A 6 3.14 7.65 3.88
CA ASP A 6 3.92 8.57 4.70
C ASP A 6 3.18 9.92 4.74
N ASP A 7 2.88 10.40 5.94
CA ASP A 7 2.22 11.69 6.15
C ASP A 7 3.20 12.82 6.53
N GLY A 8 4.51 12.52 6.53
CA GLY A 8 5.60 13.39 6.96
C GLY A 8 5.93 13.30 8.46
N SER A 9 5.09 12.63 9.26
CA SER A 9 5.31 12.41 10.68
C SER A 9 5.61 10.94 11.00
N ALA A 10 4.97 10.02 10.29
CA ALA A 10 5.17 8.59 10.45
C ALA A 10 4.83 7.84 9.16
N GLN A 11 5.31 6.59 9.11
CA GLN A 11 4.98 5.65 8.05
C GLN A 11 4.02 4.58 8.56
N ALA A 12 3.10 4.17 7.69
CA ALA A 12 2.17 3.08 7.96
C ALA A 12 2.10 2.11 6.77
N GLU A 13 1.89 0.84 7.07
CA GLU A 13 1.66 -0.19 6.06
C GLU A 13 0.16 -0.27 5.78
N LEU A 14 -0.23 0.07 4.56
CA LEU A 14 -1.62 0.14 4.12
C LEU A 14 -1.98 -1.07 3.26
N PHE A 15 -3.08 -1.71 3.62
CA PHE A 15 -3.68 -2.83 2.90
C PHE A 15 -4.96 -2.34 2.24
N LEU A 16 -5.06 -2.53 0.94
CA LEU A 16 -6.23 -2.13 0.15
C LEU A 16 -6.77 -3.33 -0.60
N GLU A 17 -8.09 -3.52 -0.55
CA GLU A 17 -8.79 -4.60 -1.25
C GLU A 17 -9.73 -4.03 -2.30
N ASN A 18 -9.95 -4.80 -3.37
CA ASN A 18 -10.97 -4.55 -4.38
C ASN A 18 -10.94 -3.11 -4.92
N ASP A 19 -12.09 -2.45 -4.94
CA ASP A 19 -12.28 -1.09 -5.45
C ASP A 19 -11.39 -0.05 -4.78
N VAL A 20 -11.06 -0.22 -3.50
CA VAL A 20 -10.22 0.73 -2.76
C VAL A 20 -8.79 0.72 -3.31
N ALA A 21 -8.29 -0.42 -3.79
CA ALA A 21 -7.00 -0.49 -4.47
C ALA A 21 -7.02 0.25 -5.82
N TRP A 22 -8.16 0.21 -6.52
CA TRP A 22 -8.36 0.91 -7.78
C TRP A 22 -8.49 2.43 -7.60
N GLU A 23 -9.16 2.87 -6.54
CA GLU A 23 -9.25 4.27 -6.12
C GLU A 23 -7.86 4.87 -5.87
N LEU A 24 -7.00 4.13 -5.17
CA LEU A 24 -5.61 4.53 -4.94
C LEU A 24 -4.87 4.72 -6.26
N LEU A 25 -4.95 3.76 -7.17
CA LEU A 25 -4.24 3.84 -8.46
C LEU A 25 -4.81 4.91 -9.40
N ALA A 26 -5.95 5.53 -9.07
CA ALA A 26 -6.66 6.49 -9.92
C ALA A 26 -6.84 5.97 -11.36
N CYS A 27 -7.01 4.66 -11.53
CA CYS A 27 -7.13 4.05 -12.84
C CYS A 27 -8.46 4.43 -13.49
N SER A 28 -8.44 4.70 -14.79
CA SER A 28 -9.67 4.83 -15.56
C SER A 28 -10.47 3.51 -15.56
N ALA A 29 -11.79 3.58 -15.72
CA ALA A 29 -12.63 2.38 -15.81
C ALA A 29 -12.18 1.42 -16.92
N GLY A 30 -11.67 1.95 -18.04
CA GLY A 30 -11.12 1.13 -19.13
C GLY A 30 -9.82 0.43 -18.74
N SER A 31 -8.93 1.10 -18.02
CA SER A 31 -7.68 0.52 -17.51
C SER A 31 -7.95 -0.57 -16.47
N LYS A 32 -8.89 -0.31 -15.55
CA LYS A 32 -9.35 -1.29 -14.55
C LYS A 32 -9.91 -2.53 -15.23
N ARG A 33 -10.84 -2.37 -16.18
CA ARG A 33 -11.47 -3.49 -16.88
C ARG A 33 -10.45 -4.32 -17.67
N ARG A 34 -9.57 -3.66 -18.42
CA ARG A 34 -8.48 -4.35 -19.15
C ARG A 34 -7.61 -5.18 -18.21
N PHE A 35 -7.38 -4.69 -16.99
CA PHE A 35 -6.62 -5.41 -15.99
C PHE A 35 -7.39 -6.60 -15.39
N GLU A 36 -8.65 -6.41 -15.02
CA GLU A 36 -9.51 -7.48 -14.51
C GLU A 36 -9.67 -8.60 -15.55
N ASP A 37 -9.84 -8.23 -16.83
CA ASP A 37 -9.90 -9.16 -17.95
C ASP A 37 -8.58 -9.95 -18.11
N MET A 38 -7.43 -9.29 -17.95
CA MET A 38 -6.10 -9.93 -17.99
C MET A 38 -5.90 -10.93 -16.83
N ILE A 39 -6.24 -10.54 -15.60
CA ILE A 39 -6.16 -11.45 -14.44
C ILE A 39 -7.13 -12.62 -14.60
N SER A 40 -8.37 -12.36 -15.03
CA SER A 40 -9.38 -13.40 -15.19
C SER A 40 -8.97 -14.42 -16.25
N SER A 41 -8.33 -13.99 -17.34
CA SER A 41 -7.78 -14.88 -18.37
C SER A 41 -6.71 -15.80 -17.76
N ASN A 42 -5.71 -15.24 -17.08
CA ASN A 42 -4.63 -16.02 -16.45
C ASN A 42 -5.13 -16.96 -15.33
N THR A 43 -6.10 -16.52 -14.51
CA THR A 43 -6.66 -17.35 -13.42
C THR A 43 -7.62 -18.42 -13.93
N SER A 44 -8.36 -18.15 -15.01
CA SER A 44 -9.19 -19.16 -15.68
C SER A 44 -8.33 -20.28 -16.28
N GLU A 45 -7.17 -19.95 -16.86
CA GLU A 45 -6.20 -20.93 -17.32
C GLU A 45 -5.62 -21.74 -16.16
N LEU A 46 -5.27 -21.11 -15.03
CA LEU A 46 -4.83 -21.82 -13.83
C LEU A 46 -5.91 -22.78 -13.30
N SER A 47 -7.18 -22.37 -13.30
CA SER A 47 -8.29 -23.23 -12.88
C SER A 47 -8.50 -24.44 -13.82
N TYR A 48 -8.31 -24.24 -15.13
CA TYR A 48 -8.37 -25.31 -16.14
C TYR A 48 -7.31 -26.39 -15.89
N PHE A 49 -6.10 -26.03 -15.46
CA PHE A 49 -5.03 -26.98 -15.15
C PHE A 49 -5.14 -27.63 -13.76
N THR A 50 -5.91 -27.05 -12.83
CA THR A 50 -6.15 -27.69 -11.51
C THR A 50 -7.14 -28.86 -11.56
N GLY A 51 -7.90 -29.00 -12.66
CA GLY A 51 -8.86 -30.08 -12.87
C GLY A 51 -8.37 -31.25 -13.74
N GLN A 52 -7.24 -31.11 -14.45
CA GLN A 52 -6.66 -32.18 -15.25
C GLN A 52 -5.20 -32.40 -14.88
N SER A 53 -4.94 -33.53 -14.21
CA SER A 53 -3.62 -34.14 -14.14
C SER A 53 -3.15 -34.45 -15.56
N ALA A 54 -2.36 -33.56 -16.16
CA ALA A 54 -1.73 -33.79 -17.45
C ALA A 54 -0.24 -33.39 -17.40
N THR A 55 0.55 -34.45 -17.27
CA THR A 55 1.96 -34.60 -17.64
C THR A 55 2.38 -33.85 -18.90
N SER A 56 3.36 -32.96 -18.71
CA SER A 56 4.46 -32.57 -19.63
C SER A 56 4.18 -31.72 -20.88
N LEU A 57 5.18 -30.87 -21.15
CA LEU A 57 5.57 -30.24 -22.43
C LEU A 57 4.83 -28.95 -22.81
N PHE A 58 5.47 -27.80 -22.53
CA PHE A 58 5.78 -26.66 -23.43
C PHE A 58 6.23 -25.44 -22.60
N PRO A 59 7.54 -25.29 -22.29
CA PRO A 59 8.00 -24.23 -21.37
C PRO A 59 8.37 -22.89 -22.03
N SER A 60 8.31 -22.74 -23.35
CA SER A 60 8.95 -21.58 -24.02
C SER A 60 8.02 -20.43 -24.45
N SER A 61 6.72 -20.66 -24.65
CA SER A 61 5.76 -19.58 -24.94
C SER A 61 5.16 -18.99 -23.66
N ARG A 62 4.84 -19.83 -22.67
CA ARG A 62 4.24 -19.42 -21.39
C ARG A 62 5.10 -18.43 -20.60
N ALA A 63 6.42 -18.63 -20.57
CA ALA A 63 7.33 -17.72 -19.89
C ALA A 63 7.36 -16.32 -20.55
N LYS A 64 7.18 -16.25 -21.88
CA LYS A 64 7.11 -14.97 -22.61
C LYS A 64 5.79 -14.25 -22.38
N ASP A 65 4.70 -15.01 -22.29
CA ASP A 65 3.38 -14.46 -22.01
C ASP A 65 3.31 -13.96 -20.55
N ASP A 66 3.83 -14.73 -19.58
CA ASP A 66 3.92 -14.31 -18.18
C ASP A 66 4.78 -13.06 -18.00
N GLU A 67 5.95 -13.00 -18.64
CA GLU A 67 6.83 -11.81 -18.60
C GLU A 67 6.16 -10.60 -19.27
N TYR A 68 5.47 -10.80 -20.39
CA TYR A 68 4.70 -9.75 -21.07
C TYR A 68 3.60 -9.18 -20.16
N TYR A 69 2.80 -10.03 -19.51
CA TYR A 69 1.74 -9.58 -18.60
C TYR A 69 2.29 -8.93 -17.34
N GLN A 70 3.38 -9.44 -16.78
CA GLN A 70 4.06 -8.80 -15.64
C GLN A 70 4.60 -7.42 -16.02
N ASN A 71 5.14 -7.27 -17.24
CA ASN A 71 5.62 -5.99 -17.74
C ASN A 71 4.49 -4.98 -18.00
N GLU A 72 3.37 -5.41 -18.59
CA GLU A 72 2.17 -4.58 -18.75
C GLU A 72 1.63 -4.14 -17.38
N PHE A 73 1.57 -5.06 -16.40
CA PHE A 73 1.11 -4.73 -15.05
C PHE A 73 2.04 -3.73 -14.36
N ARG A 74 3.35 -3.97 -14.44
CA ARG A 74 4.36 -3.06 -13.91
C ARG A 74 4.25 -1.68 -14.55
N SER A 75 4.10 -1.62 -15.87
CA SER A 75 3.94 -0.36 -16.62
C SER A 75 2.70 0.41 -16.15
N MET A 76 1.57 -0.28 -15.99
CA MET A 76 0.33 0.32 -15.49
C MET A 76 0.48 0.88 -14.06
N ILE A 77 1.07 0.11 -13.13
CA ILE A 77 1.33 0.58 -11.77
C ILE A 77 2.26 1.78 -11.79
N MET A 78 3.35 1.74 -12.55
CA MET A 78 4.31 2.84 -12.63
C MET A 78 3.66 4.12 -13.18
N HIS A 79 2.76 4.00 -14.15
CA HIS A 79 1.98 5.14 -14.65
C HIS A 79 1.04 5.72 -13.60
N ALA A 80 0.33 4.87 -12.86
CA ALA A 80 -0.54 5.28 -11.76
C ALA A 80 0.25 5.90 -10.59
N MET A 81 1.48 5.43 -10.33
CA MET A 81 2.32 6.00 -9.27
C MET A 81 2.77 7.43 -9.55
N GLN A 82 2.85 7.84 -10.83
CA GLN A 82 3.22 9.22 -11.17
C GLN A 82 2.13 10.23 -10.79
N SER A 83 0.86 9.81 -10.73
CA SER A 83 -0.29 10.64 -10.35
C SER A 83 -0.61 10.63 -8.85
N LEU A 84 -0.03 9.71 -8.08
CA LEU A 84 -0.27 9.46 -6.65
C LEU A 84 0.22 10.54 -5.66
N ARG A 85 0.33 11.80 -6.09
CA ARG A 85 1.15 12.77 -5.35
C ARG A 85 0.54 13.29 -4.05
N GLN A 86 -0.75 13.11 -3.79
CA GLN A 86 -1.39 13.40 -2.50
C GLN A 86 -2.78 12.77 -2.42
N VAL A 87 -3.00 11.92 -1.41
CA VAL A 87 -4.27 11.23 -1.17
C VAL A 87 -4.69 11.35 0.28
N VAL A 88 -6.00 11.27 0.54
CA VAL A 88 -6.56 11.08 1.87
C VAL A 88 -7.00 9.62 1.97
N VAL A 89 -6.49 8.91 2.97
CA VAL A 89 -6.86 7.52 3.21
C VAL A 89 -7.75 7.45 4.44
N PHE A 90 -8.94 6.90 4.28
CA PHE A 90 -9.81 6.53 5.39
C PHE A 90 -9.59 5.04 5.64
N GLY A 91 -8.97 4.73 6.77
CA GLY A 91 -8.64 3.35 7.12
C GLY A 91 -8.89 3.06 8.58
N GLN A 92 -8.88 1.78 8.90
CA GLN A 92 -8.94 1.28 10.28
C GLN A 92 -7.65 0.51 10.58
N ARG A 93 -7.17 0.57 11.82
CA ARG A 93 -6.05 -0.28 12.23
C ARG A 93 -6.52 -1.74 12.21
N PHE A 94 -5.72 -2.63 11.65
CA PHE A 94 -5.95 -4.06 11.89
C PHE A 94 -5.90 -4.27 13.39
N TYR A 95 -6.92 -4.91 13.97
CA TYR A 95 -6.83 -5.35 15.36
C TYR A 95 -5.70 -6.37 15.43
N THR A 96 -4.51 -5.92 15.84
CA THR A 96 -3.50 -6.81 16.37
C THR A 96 -4.13 -7.41 17.61
N SER A 97 -4.64 -8.63 17.49
CA SER A 97 -4.92 -9.43 18.68
C SER A 97 -3.63 -9.41 19.51
N PRO A 98 -3.67 -9.01 20.80
CA PRO A 98 -2.49 -8.99 21.66
C PRO A 98 -1.84 -10.38 21.84
N HIS A 99 -2.38 -11.42 21.19
CA HIS A 99 -1.95 -12.80 21.30
C HIS A 99 -1.00 -13.32 20.20
N LYS A 100 -0.77 -12.62 19.08
CA LYS A 100 0.14 -13.16 18.05
C LYS A 100 1.64 -12.86 18.25
N HIS A 101 2.00 -12.09 19.28
CA HIS A 101 3.38 -11.99 19.79
C HIS A 101 3.60 -12.77 21.10
N GLN A 102 2.66 -13.65 21.50
CA GLN A 102 2.88 -14.65 22.55
C GLN A 102 3.45 -15.96 21.96
N GLN A 103 4.58 -15.87 21.26
CA GLN A 103 5.58 -16.93 21.38
C GLN A 103 6.70 -16.33 22.23
N ASN A 104 6.94 -16.93 23.39
CA ASN A 104 7.72 -16.46 24.54
C ASN A 104 6.90 -15.59 25.51
N GLY A 105 6.27 -16.28 26.46
CA GLY A 105 5.32 -15.77 27.42
C GLY A 105 5.86 -14.68 28.33
N ASN A 106 5.47 -13.44 28.06
CA ASN A 106 5.35 -12.41 29.08
C ASN A 106 4.14 -11.53 28.74
N ARG A 107 3.09 -11.67 29.53
CA ARG A 107 1.88 -10.83 29.45
C ARG A 107 2.22 -9.47 30.03
N GLY A 108 2.13 -8.42 29.22
CA GLY A 108 2.21 -7.03 29.69
C GLY A 108 3.44 -6.21 29.28
N ALA A 109 4.21 -6.62 28.27
CA ALA A 109 5.32 -5.81 27.78
C ALA A 109 4.84 -4.72 26.79
N PRO A 110 5.41 -3.49 26.85
CA PRO A 110 5.20 -2.46 25.82
C PRO A 110 5.58 -3.01 24.43
N GLU A 111 5.00 -2.43 23.36
CA GLU A 111 5.34 -2.73 21.95
C GLU A 111 6.86 -3.01 21.85
N ARG A 112 7.24 -4.25 21.53
CA ARG A 112 8.65 -4.69 21.59
C ARG A 112 9.50 -3.73 20.74
N GLU A 113 10.38 -2.99 21.39
CA GLU A 113 11.41 -2.20 20.69
C GLU A 113 12.23 -3.15 19.81
N VAL A 114 12.16 -2.99 18.50
CA VAL A 114 12.93 -3.78 17.54
C VAL A 114 14.16 -2.99 17.14
N VAL A 115 15.34 -3.61 17.18
CA VAL A 115 16.55 -2.99 16.67
C VAL A 115 16.62 -3.19 15.15
N SER A 116 16.72 -2.11 14.39
CA SER A 116 16.87 -2.12 12.93
C SER A 116 18.22 -1.53 12.53
N VAL A 117 18.80 -2.08 11.46
CA VAL A 117 20.04 -1.58 10.85
C VAL A 117 19.68 -0.84 9.58
N LEU A 118 19.91 0.47 9.58
CA LEU A 118 19.71 1.35 8.44
C LEU A 118 21.05 1.54 7.73
N THR A 119 21.12 1.12 6.47
CA THR A 119 22.32 1.28 5.64
C THR A 119 22.16 2.50 4.74
N PHE A 120 23.09 3.44 4.83
CA PHE A 120 23.16 4.64 4.01
C PHE A 120 24.39 4.56 3.09
N GLY A 121 24.15 4.35 1.79
CA GLY A 121 25.23 4.15 0.82
C GLY A 121 25.96 2.82 1.04
N LYS A 122 27.26 2.77 0.76
CA LYS A 122 28.07 1.55 0.89
C LYS A 122 28.70 1.36 2.27
N ASP A 123 28.95 2.46 2.98
CA ASP A 123 29.92 2.46 4.09
C ASP A 123 29.31 2.85 5.44
N ILE A 124 28.09 3.40 5.47
CA ILE A 124 27.46 3.88 6.70
C ILE A 124 26.33 2.92 7.10
N GLN A 125 26.47 2.31 8.26
CA GLN A 125 25.42 1.51 8.89
C GLN A 125 25.08 2.12 10.24
N ILE A 126 23.81 2.41 10.46
CA ILE A 126 23.29 2.97 11.70
C ILE A 126 22.34 1.94 12.32
N THR A 127 22.68 1.49 13.52
CA THR A 127 21.79 0.62 14.30
C THR A 127 20.92 1.50 15.19
N THR A 128 19.60 1.40 15.05
CA THR A 128 18.65 2.20 15.81
C THR A 128 17.50 1.36 16.35
N LYS A 129 16.91 1.80 17.45
CA LYS A 129 15.66 1.24 17.95
C LYS A 129 14.52 1.75 17.08
N THR A 130 13.60 0.86 16.74
CA THR A 130 12.45 1.10 15.88
C THR A 130 11.20 0.49 16.50
N VAL A 131 10.07 1.11 16.18
CA VAL A 131 8.74 0.60 16.51
C VAL A 131 8.17 -0.01 15.23
N ALA A 132 7.37 -1.06 15.36
CA ALA A 132 6.71 -1.67 14.22
C ALA A 132 5.76 -0.66 13.54
N ASN A 133 5.78 -0.62 12.21
CA ASN A 133 4.86 0.23 11.45
C ASN A 133 3.41 -0.16 11.76
N ALA A 134 2.52 0.83 11.85
CA ALA A 134 1.10 0.56 12.01
C ALA A 134 0.55 -0.12 10.75
N HIS A 135 -0.16 -1.23 10.93
CA HIS A 135 -0.88 -1.90 9.84
C HIS A 135 -2.31 -1.37 9.77
N LEU A 136 -2.68 -0.82 8.61
CA LEU A 136 -3.97 -0.19 8.36
C LEU A 136 -4.69 -0.88 7.20
N GLU A 137 -5.99 -1.09 7.34
CA GLU A 137 -6.90 -1.52 6.28
C GLU A 137 -7.60 -0.28 5.71
N ALA A 138 -7.40 -0.01 4.42
CA ALA A 138 -8.07 1.09 3.73
C ALA A 138 -9.54 0.73 3.47
N ARG A 139 -10.43 1.68 3.78
CA ARG A 139 -11.86 1.61 3.47
C ARG A 139 -12.25 2.53 2.31
N ARG A 140 -11.54 3.65 2.14
CA ARG A 140 -11.75 4.62 1.06
C ARG A 140 -10.47 5.41 0.80
N VAL A 141 -10.22 5.75 -0.45
CA VAL A 141 -9.12 6.65 -0.83
C VAL A 141 -9.68 7.81 -1.64
N ASP A 142 -9.47 9.04 -1.15
CA ASP A 142 -9.93 10.26 -1.80
C ASP A 142 -8.73 11.07 -2.32
N PRO A 143 -8.86 11.77 -3.46
CA PRO A 143 -7.81 12.66 -3.95
C PRO A 143 -7.70 13.91 -3.07
N LEU A 144 -6.49 14.21 -2.59
CA LEU A 144 -6.26 15.41 -1.79
C LEU A 144 -6.01 16.61 -2.71
N HIS A 145 -6.94 17.55 -2.70
CA HIS A 145 -6.79 18.83 -3.38
C HIS A 145 -5.99 19.78 -2.49
N VAL A 146 -4.66 19.82 -2.67
CA VAL A 146 -3.73 20.62 -1.82
C VAL A 146 -4.21 22.05 -1.61
N LYS A 147 -4.73 22.69 -2.67
CA LYS A 147 -5.20 24.07 -2.61
C LYS A 147 -6.41 24.25 -1.70
N SER A 148 -7.33 23.30 -1.63
CA SER A 148 -8.49 23.38 -0.72
C SER A 148 -8.07 23.09 0.72
N GLU A 149 -7.18 22.13 0.92
CA GLU A 149 -6.66 21.80 2.25
C GLU A 149 -5.87 22.98 2.86
N LEU A 150 -5.00 23.61 2.07
CA LEU A 150 -4.23 24.77 2.50
C LEU A 150 -5.15 25.96 2.85
N ARG A 151 -6.21 26.19 2.05
CA ARG A 151 -7.25 27.17 2.37
C ARG A 151 -7.98 26.84 3.67
N GLN A 152 -8.33 25.58 3.89
CA GLN A 152 -9.02 25.13 5.10
C GLN A 152 -8.13 25.31 6.34
N ARG A 153 -6.85 24.94 6.26
CA ARG A 153 -5.88 25.15 7.34
C ARG A 153 -5.64 26.63 7.63
N LEU A 154 -5.48 27.47 6.61
CA LEU A 154 -5.37 28.92 6.78
C LEU A 154 -6.62 29.50 7.45
N ALA A 155 -7.82 29.09 7.02
CA ALA A 155 -9.07 29.55 7.62
C ALA A 155 -9.17 29.14 9.10
N SER A 156 -8.73 27.93 9.46
CA SER A 156 -8.67 27.46 10.84
C SER A 156 -7.69 28.28 11.69
N LEU A 157 -6.49 28.55 11.17
CA LEU A 157 -5.49 29.37 11.86
C LEU A 157 -5.95 30.82 12.05
N LEU A 158 -6.63 31.40 11.07
CA LEU A 158 -7.20 32.75 11.17
C LEU A 158 -8.33 32.84 12.20
N LYS A 159 -9.14 31.78 12.33
CA LYS A 159 -10.18 31.69 13.37
C LYS A 159 -9.61 31.52 14.78
N ASN A 160 -8.48 30.84 14.89
CA ASN A 160 -7.82 30.56 16.18
C ASN A 160 -6.76 31.63 16.54
N ARG A 161 -6.72 32.77 15.83
CA ARG A 161 -5.78 33.85 16.14
C ARG A 161 -6.22 34.55 17.44
N PRO A 162 -5.39 34.54 18.49
CA PRO A 162 -5.71 35.28 19.71
C PRO A 162 -5.79 36.78 19.40
N PRO A 163 -6.67 37.54 20.10
CA PRO A 163 -6.76 38.98 19.92
C PRO A 163 -5.41 39.64 20.22
N PRO A 164 -5.06 40.75 19.53
CA PRO A 164 -3.83 41.45 19.81
C PRO A 164 -3.82 41.92 21.27
N SER A 165 -2.78 41.53 22.01
CA SER A 165 -2.51 42.05 23.35
C SER A 165 -2.34 43.56 23.25
N SER A 166 -3.28 44.29 23.85
CA SER A 166 -3.26 45.75 23.99
C SER A 166 -2.33 46.16 25.12
#